data_AF-A0A946QS55-F1
#
_entry.id   AF-A0A946QS55-F1
#
_cell.length_a   1.000
_cell.length_b   1.000
_cell.length_c   1.000
_cell.angle_alpha   90.00
_cell.angle_beta   90.00
_cell.angle_gamma   90.00
#
_symmetry.space_group_name_H-M   'P 1'
#
loop_
_entity.id
_entity.type
_entity.pdbx_description
1 polymer ?
#
loop_
_entity_poly.entity_id
_entity_poly.type
_entity_poly.pdbx_seq_one_letter_code
_entity_poly.pdbx_strand_id
1 'polypeptide(L)'
;MTRGRKPIPTAIKKIRGTNQPCRTNKNEINIDPVIKLPPAPGWFSKTSKKIYKQKGQQLQLLGVLTPLDFELFISFCQEYGNYIDTSIELSKVPHNAALSDQSEMVFLRISKINKISWERSKSIAAEFGFTPSARAKMILPEKENNNDNDFD
;
A
#
# COMPACT_ATOMS: atom_id res chain seq x y z
N MET A 1 -30.14 -21.43 6.20
CA MET A 1 -29.15 -21.27 7.28
C MET A 1 -28.41 -19.95 7.09
N THR A 2 -28.50 -19.03 8.05
CA THR A 2 -27.76 -17.76 8.03
C THR A 2 -26.26 -18.05 8.14
N ARG A 3 -25.48 -17.60 7.16
CA ARG A 3 -24.02 -17.80 7.12
C ARG A 3 -23.40 -17.09 8.32
N GLY A 4 -22.69 -17.85 9.17
CA GLY A 4 -22.01 -17.32 10.34
C GLY A 4 -20.98 -16.24 9.98
N ARG A 5 -20.57 -15.44 10.98
CA ARG A 5 -19.54 -14.40 10.84
C ARG A 5 -18.25 -15.00 10.24
N LYS A 6 -17.59 -14.26 9.35
CA LYS A 6 -16.32 -14.67 8.75
C LYS A 6 -15.29 -15.03 9.86
N PRO A 7 -14.51 -16.11 9.68
CA PRO A 7 -13.51 -16.50 10.66
C PRO A 7 -12.48 -15.39 10.86
N ILE A 8 -12.09 -15.16 12.11
CA ILE A 8 -11.06 -14.19 12.48
C ILE A 8 -9.70 -14.93 12.51
N PRO A 9 -8.64 -14.35 11.89
CA PRO A 9 -7.29 -14.88 11.92
C PRO A 9 -6.76 -15.20 13.33
N THR A 10 -5.92 -16.23 13.45
CA THR A 10 -5.39 -16.68 14.76
C THR A 10 -4.49 -15.63 15.40
N ALA A 11 -3.70 -14.89 14.61
CA ALA A 11 -2.89 -13.77 15.10
C ALA A 11 -3.76 -12.73 15.84
N ILE A 12 -4.93 -12.40 15.29
CA ILE A 12 -5.87 -11.46 15.91
C ILE A 12 -6.50 -12.05 17.18
N LYS A 13 -6.78 -13.36 17.21
CA LYS A 13 -7.31 -14.03 18.40
C LYS A 13 -6.31 -14.05 19.56
N LYS A 14 -5.02 -14.28 19.27
CA LYS A 14 -3.92 -14.22 20.24
C LYS A 14 -3.89 -12.84 20.91
N ILE A 15 -3.87 -11.79 20.11
CA ILE A 15 -3.81 -10.39 20.58
C ILE A 15 -5.05 -10.01 21.40
N ARG A 16 -6.22 -10.57 21.05
CA ARG A 16 -7.46 -10.37 21.83
C ARG A 16 -7.56 -11.25 23.09
N GLY A 17 -6.62 -12.15 23.34
CA GLY A 17 -6.70 -13.14 24.43
C GLY A 17 -7.85 -14.15 24.27
N THR A 18 -8.42 -14.28 23.07
CA THR A 18 -9.56 -15.19 22.78
C THR A 18 -9.12 -16.44 22.02
N ASN A 19 -7.82 -16.71 22.04
CA ASN A 19 -7.22 -17.84 21.35
C ASN A 19 -7.54 -19.15 22.11
N GLN A 20 -8.40 -19.99 21.53
CA GLN A 20 -8.71 -21.31 22.07
C GLN A 20 -8.32 -22.39 21.05
N PRO A 21 -7.68 -23.50 21.45
CA PRO A 21 -7.22 -24.54 20.53
C PRO A 21 -8.32 -25.13 19.63
N CYS A 22 -9.55 -25.23 20.14
CA CYS A 22 -10.72 -25.71 19.40
C CYS A 22 -11.33 -24.68 18.44
N ARG A 23 -10.91 -23.41 18.53
CA ARG A 23 -11.40 -22.28 17.71
C ARG A 23 -10.33 -21.74 16.75
N THR A 24 -9.18 -22.37 16.68
CA THR A 24 -8.08 -22.04 15.75
C THR A 24 -8.08 -22.95 14.55
N ASN A 25 -7.88 -22.37 13.36
CA ASN A 25 -7.62 -23.16 12.17
C ASN A 25 -6.14 -23.54 12.17
N LYS A 26 -5.84 -24.84 12.25
CA LYS A 26 -4.46 -25.34 12.23
C LYS A 26 -3.79 -25.15 10.85
N ASN A 27 -4.59 -25.04 9.79
CA ASN A 27 -4.13 -24.87 8.41
C ASN A 27 -4.24 -23.40 7.97
N GLU A 28 -4.09 -22.45 8.89
CA GLU A 28 -4.05 -21.03 8.53
C GLU A 28 -2.75 -20.72 7.79
N ILE A 29 -2.88 -20.07 6.63
CA ILE A 29 -1.72 -19.66 5.83
C ILE A 29 -1.07 -18.49 6.57
N ASN A 30 0.15 -18.69 7.04
CA ASN A 30 1.01 -17.62 7.52
C ASN A 30 2.08 -17.37 6.47
N ILE A 31 2.24 -16.11 6.07
CA ILE A 31 3.20 -15.72 5.03
C ILE A 31 4.17 -14.77 5.70
N ASP A 32 5.44 -15.14 5.65
CA ASP A 32 6.48 -14.34 6.27
C ASP A 32 6.61 -12.99 5.55
N PRO A 33 6.80 -11.90 6.30
CA PRO A 33 7.00 -10.60 5.72
C PRO A 33 8.33 -10.55 4.96
N VAL A 34 8.38 -9.66 3.98
CA VAL A 34 9.55 -9.51 3.13
C VAL A 34 10.71 -8.91 3.93
N ILE A 35 11.82 -9.64 4.00
CA ILE A 35 13.06 -9.19 4.67
C ILE A 35 13.79 -8.12 3.85
N LYS A 36 13.75 -8.21 2.51
CA LYS A 36 14.41 -7.28 1.60
C LYS A 36 13.49 -6.91 0.44
N LEU A 37 13.27 -5.60 0.24
CA LEU A 37 12.48 -5.11 -0.87
C LEU A 37 13.18 -5.45 -2.22
N PRO A 38 12.47 -6.07 -3.18
CA PRO A 38 13.02 -6.35 -4.51
C PRO A 38 13.30 -5.05 -5.29
N PRO A 39 14.08 -5.11 -6.37
CA PRO A 39 14.29 -3.93 -7.21
C PRO A 39 12.97 -3.43 -7.78
N ALA A 40 12.83 -2.10 -7.88
CA ALA A 40 11.68 -1.49 -8.53
C ALA A 40 11.59 -1.94 -10.00
N PRO A 41 10.37 -2.15 -10.54
CA PRO A 41 10.21 -2.55 -11.93
C PRO A 41 10.90 -1.59 -12.92
N GLY A 42 11.43 -2.15 -14.01
CA GLY A 42 12.21 -1.40 -15.00
C GLY A 42 11.40 -0.27 -15.65
N TRP A 43 10.12 -0.53 -15.92
CA TRP A 43 9.17 0.38 -16.58
C TRP A 43 8.63 1.51 -15.69
N PHE A 44 9.05 1.61 -14.44
CA PHE A 44 8.61 2.71 -13.56
C PHE A 44 9.21 4.05 -13.99
N SER A 45 8.39 5.11 -13.87
CA SER A 45 8.89 6.49 -13.94
C SER A 45 9.85 6.78 -12.78
N LYS A 46 10.66 7.85 -12.90
CA LYS A 46 11.57 8.27 -11.82
C LYS A 46 10.79 8.51 -10.51
N THR A 47 9.60 9.07 -10.61
CA THR A 47 8.70 9.36 -9.49
C THR A 47 8.17 8.07 -8.85
N SER A 48 7.68 7.13 -9.65
CA SER A 48 7.23 5.82 -9.15
C SER A 48 8.36 5.04 -8.46
N LYS A 49 9.59 5.07 -8.99
CA LYS A 49 10.76 4.43 -8.34
C LYS A 49 11.06 5.04 -6.97
N LYS A 50 10.95 6.36 -6.83
CA LYS A 50 11.13 7.05 -5.55
C LYS A 50 10.06 6.64 -4.53
N ILE A 51 8.80 6.63 -4.95
CA ILE A 51 7.66 6.20 -4.12
C ILE A 51 7.86 4.75 -3.67
N TYR A 52 8.18 3.86 -4.61
CA TYR A 52 8.41 2.44 -4.34
C TYR A 52 9.46 2.23 -3.27
N LYS A 53 10.61 2.90 -3.39
CA LYS A 53 11.67 2.82 -2.39
C LYS A 53 11.21 3.34 -1.03
N GLN A 54 10.62 4.53 -0.98
CA GLN A 54 10.21 5.15 0.29
C GLN A 54 9.11 4.36 1.00
N LYS A 55 8.04 4.00 0.28
CA LYS A 55 6.88 3.30 0.84
C LYS A 55 7.18 1.83 1.12
N GLY A 56 7.95 1.19 0.25
CA GLY A 56 8.36 -0.20 0.45
C GLY A 56 9.24 -0.33 1.69
N GLN A 57 10.19 0.58 1.90
CA GLN A 57 11.00 0.62 3.12
C GLN A 57 10.15 0.83 4.38
N GLN A 58 9.13 1.70 4.34
CA GLN A 58 8.20 1.91 5.46
C GLN A 58 7.42 0.64 5.78
N LEU A 59 6.84 -0.04 4.79
CA LEU A 59 6.08 -1.27 5.00
C LEU A 59 6.95 -2.45 5.45
N GLN A 60 8.18 -2.52 4.93
CA GLN A 60 9.19 -3.50 5.34
C GLN A 60 9.57 -3.31 6.81
N LEU A 61 9.84 -2.08 7.25
CA LEU A 61 10.15 -1.75 8.66
C LEU A 61 9.01 -2.08 9.63
N LEU A 62 7.77 -2.03 9.15
CA LEU A 62 6.58 -2.40 9.90
C LEU A 62 6.31 -3.91 9.88
N GLY A 63 7.00 -4.69 9.02
CA GLY A 63 6.81 -6.13 8.90
C GLY A 63 5.44 -6.52 8.34
N VAL A 64 4.80 -5.66 7.54
CA VAL A 64 3.43 -5.88 7.03
C VAL A 64 3.37 -6.24 5.54
N LEU A 65 4.46 -6.06 4.80
CA LEU A 65 4.50 -6.37 3.36
C LEU A 65 4.87 -7.83 3.17
N THR A 66 3.99 -8.62 2.56
CA THR A 66 4.26 -10.01 2.18
C THR A 66 4.51 -10.15 0.68
N PRO A 67 5.09 -11.26 0.21
CA PRO A 67 5.27 -11.51 -1.22
C PRO A 67 3.98 -11.48 -2.06
N LEU A 68 2.83 -11.83 -1.47
CA LEU A 68 1.55 -11.80 -2.19
C LEU A 68 1.03 -10.39 -2.44
N ASP A 69 1.44 -9.43 -1.62
CA ASP A 69 0.95 -8.05 -1.71
C ASP A 69 1.69 -7.24 -2.79
N PHE A 70 2.74 -7.80 -3.41
CA PHE A 70 3.63 -7.05 -4.30
C PHE A 70 2.93 -6.47 -5.52
N GLU A 71 2.04 -7.21 -6.17
CA GLU A 71 1.34 -6.73 -7.38
C GLU A 71 0.47 -5.51 -7.05
N LEU A 72 -0.20 -5.56 -5.89
CA LEU A 72 -1.02 -4.47 -5.39
C LEU A 72 -0.16 -3.27 -4.98
N PHE A 73 0.99 -3.52 -4.34
CA PHE A 73 1.94 -2.48 -3.96
C PHE A 73 2.58 -1.80 -5.18
N ILE A 74 2.94 -2.56 -6.21
CA ILE A 74 3.45 -2.07 -7.50
C ILE A 74 2.39 -1.20 -8.17
N SER A 75 1.15 -1.66 -8.21
CA SER A 75 0.02 -0.91 -8.78
C SER A 75 -0.18 0.43 -8.06
N PHE A 76 -0.09 0.45 -6.72
CA PHE A 76 -0.12 1.69 -5.96
C PHE A 76 1.02 2.64 -6.34
N CYS A 77 2.26 2.15 -6.40
CA CYS A 77 3.42 2.99 -6.72
C CYS A 77 3.35 3.57 -8.13
N GLN A 78 2.82 2.80 -9.08
CA GLN A 78 2.59 3.25 -10.44
C GLN A 78 1.51 4.34 -10.50
N GLU A 79 0.34 4.09 -9.93
CA GLU A 79 -0.77 5.05 -9.96
C GLU A 79 -0.45 6.33 -9.18
N TYR A 80 0.22 6.22 -8.03
CA TYR A 80 0.61 7.40 -7.27
C TYR A 80 1.72 8.20 -7.98
N GLY A 81 2.64 7.53 -8.67
CA GLY A 81 3.63 8.20 -9.51
C GLY A 81 2.99 8.93 -10.69
N ASN A 82 2.07 8.27 -11.40
CA ASN A 82 1.29 8.89 -12.49
C ASN A 82 0.52 10.12 -12.01
N TYR A 83 -0.10 10.05 -10.82
CA TYR A 83 -0.78 11.19 -10.23
C TYR A 83 0.18 12.36 -10.00
N ILE A 84 1.36 12.14 -9.43
CA ILE A 84 2.33 13.22 -9.20
C ILE A 84 2.85 13.78 -10.53
N ASP A 85 3.24 12.92 -11.46
CA ASP A 85 3.80 13.32 -12.76
C ASP A 85 2.77 14.15 -13.55
N THR A 86 1.51 13.69 -13.64
CA THR A 86 0.43 14.44 -14.29
C THR A 86 0.03 15.70 -13.53
N SER A 87 0.13 15.73 -12.20
CA SER A 87 -0.11 16.95 -11.41
C SER A 87 0.91 18.04 -11.74
N ILE A 88 2.17 17.64 -11.93
CA ILE A 88 3.25 18.54 -12.34
C ILE A 88 3.04 19.04 -13.78
N GLU A 89 2.48 18.23 -14.66
CA GLU A 89 2.14 18.68 -16.02
C GLU A 89 0.98 19.67 -16.01
N LEU A 90 -0.09 19.37 -15.26
CA LEU A 90 -1.26 20.24 -15.16
C LEU A 90 -0.94 21.60 -14.52
N SER A 91 -0.02 21.65 -13.55
CA SER A 91 0.36 22.90 -12.90
C SER A 91 1.10 23.89 -13.81
N LYS A 92 1.63 23.42 -14.94
CA LYS A 92 2.26 24.29 -15.95
C LYS A 92 1.24 25.08 -16.77
N VAL A 93 -0.04 24.67 -16.75
CA VAL A 93 -1.12 25.33 -17.49
C VAL A 93 -1.88 26.25 -16.52
N PRO A 94 -1.92 27.57 -16.77
CA PRO A 94 -2.74 28.48 -15.98
C PRO A 94 -4.22 28.10 -16.08
N HIS A 95 -4.96 28.22 -14.99
CA HIS A 95 -6.37 27.80 -14.94
C HIS A 95 -7.27 28.60 -15.88
N ASN A 96 -6.89 29.84 -16.19
CA ASN A 96 -7.61 30.75 -17.08
C ASN A 96 -6.93 30.90 -18.44
N ALA A 97 -6.02 29.99 -18.81
CA ALA A 97 -5.35 30.05 -20.10
C ALA A 97 -6.34 29.80 -21.24
N ALA A 98 -6.32 30.67 -22.26
CA ALA A 98 -6.97 30.38 -23.53
C ALA A 98 -6.15 29.29 -24.25
N LEU A 99 -6.77 28.13 -24.45
CA LEU A 99 -6.17 26.97 -25.10
C LEU A 99 -6.73 26.84 -26.52
N SER A 100 -5.91 26.36 -27.46
CA SER A 100 -6.43 25.86 -28.73
C SER A 100 -7.16 24.52 -28.51
N ASP A 101 -8.10 24.16 -29.39
CA ASP A 101 -8.86 22.91 -29.31
C ASP A 101 -7.97 21.68 -29.08
N GLN A 102 -6.85 21.59 -29.79
CA GLN A 102 -5.91 20.48 -29.63
C GLN A 102 -5.27 20.46 -28.24
N SER A 103 -4.84 21.63 -27.73
CA SER A 103 -4.24 21.73 -26.41
C SER A 103 -5.25 21.50 -25.27
N GLU A 104 -6.50 21.92 -25.47
CA GLU A 104 -7.60 21.64 -24.54
C GLU A 104 -7.88 20.14 -24.46
N MET A 105 -7.96 19.43 -25.60
CA MET A 105 -8.13 17.98 -25.61
C MET A 105 -7.02 17.25 -24.86
N VAL A 106 -5.75 17.68 -25.01
CA VAL A 106 -4.63 17.11 -24.26
C VAL A 106 -4.76 17.40 -22.77
N PHE A 107 -5.07 18.64 -22.40
CA PHE A 107 -5.28 19.06 -21.00
C PHE A 107 -6.38 18.25 -20.31
N LEU A 108 -7.53 18.07 -20.97
CA LEU A 108 -8.65 17.28 -20.45
C LEU A 108 -8.27 15.80 -20.28
N ARG A 109 -7.50 15.24 -21.23
CA ARG A 109 -7.00 13.86 -21.14
C ARG A 109 -6.08 13.69 -19.93
N ILE A 110 -5.10 14.57 -19.74
CA ILE A 110 -4.16 14.52 -18.61
C ILE A 110 -4.92 14.71 -17.29
N SER A 111 -5.86 15.65 -17.23
CA SER A 111 -6.72 15.88 -16.06
C SER A 111 -7.52 14.64 -15.68
N LYS A 112 -8.08 13.93 -16.68
CA LYS A 112 -8.81 12.68 -16.46
C LYS A 112 -7.90 11.58 -15.92
N ILE A 113 -6.70 11.43 -16.49
CA ILE A 113 -5.71 10.44 -16.01
C ILE A 113 -5.32 10.76 -14.56
N ASN A 114 -5.00 12.02 -14.27
CA ASN A 114 -4.63 12.48 -12.93
C ASN A 114 -5.68 12.09 -11.88
N LYS A 115 -6.95 12.40 -12.14
CA LYS A 115 -8.06 12.07 -11.26
C LYS A 115 -8.20 10.56 -11.04
N ILE A 116 -8.18 9.76 -12.11
CA ILE A 116 -8.31 8.31 -12.02
C ILE A 116 -7.15 7.69 -11.24
N SER A 117 -5.92 8.14 -11.51
CA SER A 117 -4.72 7.68 -10.81
C SER A 117 -4.75 8.03 -9.32
N TRP A 118 -5.24 9.23 -8.96
CA TRP A 118 -5.47 9.58 -7.57
C TRP A 118 -6.49 8.65 -6.90
N GLU A 119 -7.66 8.44 -7.51
CA GLU A 119 -8.73 7.60 -6.94
C GLU A 119 -8.26 6.15 -6.73
N ARG A 120 -7.57 5.57 -7.72
CA ARG A 120 -6.99 4.22 -7.62
C ARG A 120 -5.93 4.13 -6.55
N SER A 121 -4.99 5.08 -6.53
CA SER A 121 -3.93 5.11 -5.52
C SER A 121 -4.49 5.25 -4.10
N LYS A 122 -5.51 6.09 -3.89
CA LYS A 122 -6.19 6.26 -2.60
C LYS A 122 -6.90 4.99 -2.15
N SER A 123 -7.53 4.27 -3.06
CA SER A 123 -8.18 2.99 -2.78
C SER A 123 -7.15 1.97 -2.29
N ILE A 124 -6.07 1.77 -3.04
CA ILE A 124 -5.02 0.80 -2.68
C ILE A 124 -4.28 1.25 -1.40
N ALA A 125 -4.09 2.55 -1.20
CA ALA A 125 -3.47 3.09 0.01
C ALA A 125 -4.21 2.73 1.31
N ALA A 126 -5.52 2.48 1.23
CA ALA A 126 -6.30 2.02 2.37
C ALA A 126 -5.96 0.59 2.77
N GLU A 127 -5.66 -0.29 1.82
CA GLU A 127 -5.30 -1.69 2.08
C GLU A 127 -3.94 -1.81 2.81
N PHE A 128 -2.99 -0.92 2.47
CA PHE A 128 -1.66 -0.88 3.10
C PHE A 128 -1.55 0.00 4.35
N GLY A 129 -2.64 0.62 4.82
CA GLY A 129 -2.59 1.42 6.04
C GLY A 129 -1.88 2.78 5.88
N PHE A 130 -1.76 3.29 4.66
CA PHE A 130 -1.16 4.61 4.45
C PHE A 130 -2.06 5.75 4.97
N THR A 131 -3.37 5.52 5.06
CA THR A 131 -4.31 6.49 5.65
C THR A 131 -4.46 6.28 7.16
N PRO A 132 -4.63 7.35 7.97
CA PRO A 132 -4.86 7.22 9.41
C PRO A 132 -6.06 6.32 9.76
N SER A 133 -7.16 6.43 8.98
CA SER A 133 -8.36 5.62 9.20
C SER A 133 -8.12 4.12 8.96
N ALA A 134 -7.31 3.77 7.96
CA ALA A 134 -6.94 2.38 7.72
C ALA A 134 -6.06 1.81 8.85
N ARG A 135 -5.14 2.62 9.39
CA ARG A 135 -4.28 2.20 10.52
C ARG A 135 -5.05 1.84 11.77
N ALA A 136 -6.19 2.48 12.04
CA ALA A 136 -7.01 2.16 13.20
C ALA A 136 -7.49 0.70 13.25
N LYS A 137 -7.50 0.00 12.10
CA LYS A 137 -7.90 -1.40 11.99
C LYS A 137 -6.71 -2.36 11.83
N MET A 138 -5.50 -1.83 11.68
CA MET A 138 -4.29 -2.63 11.51
C MET A 138 -3.76 -3.09 12.86
N ILE A 139 -3.26 -4.32 12.85
CA ILE A 139 -2.62 -4.94 14.00
C ILE A 139 -1.21 -5.30 13.54
N LEU A 140 -0.20 -4.70 14.17
CA LEU A 140 1.19 -4.92 13.83
C LEU A 140 1.67 -6.25 14.42
N PRO A 141 2.56 -6.99 13.74
CA PRO A 141 3.23 -8.13 14.34
C PRO A 141 4.07 -7.68 15.53
N GLU A 142 4.15 -8.53 16.56
CA GLU A 142 5.07 -8.31 17.68
C GLU A 142 6.50 -8.35 17.14
N LYS A 143 7.29 -7.30 17.43
CA LYS A 143 8.73 -7.36 17.21
C LYS A 143 9.32 -8.24 18.31
N GLU A 144 9.88 -9.38 17.94
CA GLU A 144 10.76 -10.12 18.85
C GLU A 144 11.97 -9.21 19.15
N ASN A 145 11.97 -8.62 20.34
CA ASN A 145 13.15 -7.96 20.87
C ASN A 145 14.13 -9.08 21.26
N ASN A 146 15.06 -9.43 20.37
CA ASN A 146 16.25 -10.16 20.76
C ASN A 146 17.14 -9.23 21.59
N ASN A 147 16.75 -9.01 22.85
CA ASN A 147 17.69 -8.63 23.89
C ASN A 147 18.37 -9.92 24.36
N ASP A 148 19.28 -10.43 23.53
CA ASP A 148 20.27 -11.37 24.03
C ASP A 148 21.17 -10.55 24.96
N ASN A 149 21.01 -10.83 26.25
CA ASN A 149 21.82 -10.26 27.31
C ASN A 149 23.27 -10.74 27.12
N ASP A 150 24.11 -9.91 26.54
CA ASP A 150 25.56 -10.00 26.74
C ASP A 150 25.88 -9.50 28.15
N PHE A 151 25.70 -10.40 29.13
CA PHE A 151 26.49 -10.35 30.36
C PHE A 151 27.70 -11.26 30.14
N ASP A 152 28.87 -10.65 29.95
CA ASP A 152 30.16 -11.12 30.44
C ASP A 152 30.99 -9.89 30.87
#